data_AF-A0A3D1XMI8-F1
#
_entry.id   AF-A0A3D1XMI8-F1
#
_cell.length_a   1.000
_cell.length_b   1.000
_cell.length_c   1.000
_cell.angle_alpha   90.00
_cell.angle_beta   90.00
_cell.angle_gamma   90.00
#
_symmetry.space_group_name_H-M   'P 1'
#
loop_
_entity.id
_entity.type
_entity.pdbx_description
1 polymer ?
#
loop_
_entity_poly.entity_id
_entity_poly.type
_entity_poly.pdbx_seq_one_letter_code
_entity_poly.pdbx_strand_id
1 'polypeptide(L)'
;VETRLKDVTLYEFDLSKGGILEKNAIYLIPLAEELNLPPEFYGLANPKSSTGRLDMFTRVIVDGGHRFDEIPLGYRGKLYLEVIPRSFPVKVHTGLSLNQLRVAHRTSQSLDKKKLVSKFKKNPVLFDQSGFHIPVDEVKLEEG
;
A
#
# COMPACT_ATOMS: atom_id res chain seq x y z
N VAL A 1 -2.34 -0.75 18.10
CA VAL A 1 -3.08 -1.90 17.54
C VAL A 1 -3.25 -2.96 18.60
N GLU A 2 -2.21 -3.67 19.04
CA GLU A 2 -2.36 -4.84 19.95
C GLU A 2 -3.19 -4.53 21.21
N THR A 3 -2.94 -3.40 21.87
CA THR A 3 -3.68 -3.02 23.09
C THR A 3 -5.16 -2.80 22.83
N ARG A 4 -5.51 -2.19 21.70
CA ARG A 4 -6.90 -1.86 21.33
C ARG A 4 -7.63 -3.05 20.72
N LEU A 5 -6.91 -3.99 20.11
CA LEU A 5 -7.47 -5.13 19.41
C LEU A 5 -8.38 -5.95 20.33
N LYS A 6 -7.91 -6.20 21.56
CA LYS A 6 -8.64 -6.96 22.58
C LYS A 6 -10.01 -6.35 22.93
N ASP A 7 -10.15 -5.04 22.78
CA ASP A 7 -11.37 -4.32 23.13
C ASP A 7 -12.40 -4.32 21.97
N VAL A 8 -11.97 -4.57 20.74
CA VAL A 8 -12.80 -4.42 19.52
C VAL A 8 -12.95 -5.72 18.71
N THR A 9 -12.17 -6.76 19.03
CA THR A 9 -12.28 -8.07 18.37
C THR A 9 -13.59 -8.74 18.77
N LEU A 10 -14.42 -9.05 17.77
CA LEU A 10 -15.67 -9.78 17.97
C LEU A 10 -15.45 -11.29 17.95
N TYR A 11 -14.71 -11.77 16.94
CA TYR A 11 -14.44 -13.19 16.70
C TYR A 11 -13.04 -13.35 16.12
N GLU A 12 -12.36 -14.41 16.54
CA GLU A 12 -11.11 -14.88 15.93
C GLU A 12 -11.39 -16.11 15.09
N PHE A 13 -10.69 -16.26 13.96
CA PHE A 13 -10.77 -17.45 13.14
C PHE A 13 -9.41 -17.74 12.49
N ASP A 14 -9.12 -19.02 12.31
CA ASP A 14 -7.85 -19.50 11.79
C ASP A 14 -7.83 -19.48 10.25
N LEU A 15 -6.78 -18.89 9.68
CA LEU A 15 -6.53 -18.84 8.24
C LEU A 15 -5.44 -19.85 7.78
N SER A 16 -4.88 -20.65 8.69
CA SER A 16 -3.79 -21.59 8.40
C SER A 16 -4.12 -22.59 7.29
N LYS A 17 -5.37 -23.07 7.24
CA LYS A 17 -5.91 -23.96 6.19
C LYS A 17 -6.69 -23.22 5.10
N GLY A 18 -6.61 -21.89 5.10
CA GLY A 18 -7.43 -20.99 4.31
C GLY A 18 -8.82 -20.77 4.89
N GLY A 19 -9.48 -19.73 4.38
CA GLY A 19 -10.79 -19.30 4.84
C GLY A 19 -11.50 -18.46 3.79
N ILE A 20 -12.79 -18.20 4.02
CA ILE A 20 -13.60 -17.31 3.19
C ILE A 20 -13.75 -16.00 3.94
N LEU A 21 -13.41 -14.89 3.29
CA LEU A 21 -13.75 -13.56 3.75
C LEU A 21 -15.06 -13.16 3.08
N GLU A 22 -16.07 -12.90 3.90
CA GLU A 22 -17.41 -12.56 3.47
C GLU A 22 -17.50 -11.14 2.93
N LYS A 23 -18.44 -10.95 2.01
CA LYS A 23 -18.71 -9.64 1.39
C LYS A 23 -19.12 -8.62 2.46
N ASN A 24 -18.52 -7.43 2.40
CA ASN A 24 -18.71 -6.29 3.29
C ASN A 24 -18.35 -6.53 4.77
N ALA A 25 -17.80 -7.69 5.12
CA ALA A 25 -17.25 -7.92 6.46
C ALA A 25 -15.83 -7.34 6.57
N ILE A 26 -15.50 -6.83 7.75
CA ILE A 26 -14.19 -6.23 8.06
C ILE A 26 -13.33 -7.27 8.77
N TYR A 27 -12.15 -7.50 8.22
CA TYR A 27 -11.18 -8.45 8.75
C TYR A 27 -9.89 -7.72 9.08
N LEU A 28 -9.34 -7.95 10.27
CA LEU A 28 -8.03 -7.45 10.65
C LEU A 28 -7.08 -8.65 10.81
N ILE A 29 -6.11 -8.74 9.90
CA ILE A 29 -5.25 -9.91 9.75
C ILE A 29 -3.81 -9.50 10.11
N PRO A 30 -3.20 -10.07 11.16
CA PRO A 30 -1.78 -9.89 11.40
C PRO A 30 -0.97 -10.40 10.20
N LEU A 31 -0.06 -9.58 9.68
CA LEU A 31 0.84 -10.01 8.61
C LEU A 31 1.94 -10.91 9.17
N ALA A 32 2.48 -11.77 8.31
CA ALA A 32 3.60 -12.65 8.67
C ALA A 32 4.90 -11.87 8.85
N GLU A 33 5.03 -10.74 8.15
CA GLU A 33 6.18 -9.86 8.18
C GLU A 33 6.17 -8.93 9.41
N GLU A 34 7.36 -8.69 9.96
CA GLU A 34 7.62 -7.68 11.00
C GLU A 34 8.72 -6.73 10.49
N LEU A 35 8.66 -5.46 10.91
CA LEU A 35 9.64 -4.46 10.52
C LEU A 35 10.57 -4.10 11.69
N ASN A 36 11.81 -3.77 11.32
CA ASN A 36 12.79 -3.13 12.17
C ASN A 36 13.58 -2.12 11.31
N LEU A 37 12.93 -1.01 10.99
CA LEU A 37 13.49 -0.01 10.09
C LEU A 37 14.56 0.83 10.81
N PRO A 38 15.66 1.20 10.14
CA PRO A 38 16.55 2.23 10.65
C PRO A 38 15.81 3.59 10.75
N PRO A 39 16.27 4.51 11.62
CA PRO A 39 15.59 5.80 11.88
C PRO A 39 15.33 6.66 10.64
N GLU A 40 16.09 6.47 9.57
CA GLU A 40 16.01 7.24 8.34
C GLU A 40 15.06 6.64 7.31
N PHE A 41 14.51 5.46 7.57
CA PHE A 41 13.63 4.76 6.63
C PHE A 41 12.19 4.73 7.12
N TYR A 42 11.28 4.96 6.18
CA TYR A 42 9.83 4.86 6.35
C TYR A 42 9.26 3.91 5.30
N GLY A 43 7.97 3.59 5.41
CA GLY A 43 7.29 2.73 4.45
C GLY A 43 5.98 3.32 3.93
N LEU A 44 5.66 3.00 2.68
CA LEU A 44 4.37 3.28 2.06
C LEU A 44 3.81 1.98 1.50
N ALA A 45 2.59 1.65 1.91
CA ALA A 45 1.90 0.45 1.47
C ALA A 45 0.84 0.77 0.42
N ASN A 46 0.54 -0.19 -0.45
CA ASN A 46 -0.58 -0.08 -1.36
C ASN A 46 -1.06 -1.48 -1.78
N PRO A 47 -2.36 -1.67 -2.07
CA PRO A 47 -2.84 -2.94 -2.58
C PRO A 47 -2.11 -3.31 -3.87
N LYS A 48 -1.97 -4.62 -4.10
CA LYS A 48 -1.55 -5.15 -5.40
C LYS A 48 -2.65 -4.89 -6.43
N SER A 49 -2.28 -4.75 -7.69
CA SER A 49 -3.26 -4.55 -8.77
C SER A 49 -4.26 -5.69 -8.90
N SER A 50 -3.84 -6.93 -8.63
CA SER A 50 -4.72 -8.10 -8.55
C SER A 50 -5.79 -7.95 -7.46
N THR A 51 -5.42 -7.42 -6.30
CA THR A 51 -6.33 -7.16 -5.17
C THR A 51 -7.35 -6.09 -5.55
N GLY A 52 -6.90 -5.00 -6.16
CA GLY A 52 -7.78 -3.93 -6.64
C GLY A 52 -8.77 -4.41 -7.71
N ARG A 53 -8.36 -5.31 -8.61
CA ARG A 53 -9.24 -5.89 -9.65
C ARG A 53 -10.34 -6.79 -9.09
N LEU A 54 -10.19 -7.29 -7.86
CA LEU A 54 -11.22 -8.05 -7.16
C LEU A 54 -12.13 -7.17 -6.31
N ASP A 55 -11.99 -5.84 -6.40
CA ASP A 55 -12.71 -4.88 -5.55
C ASP A 55 -12.57 -5.21 -4.05
N MET A 56 -11.35 -5.60 -3.67
CA MET A 56 -10.97 -5.80 -2.28
C MET A 56 -10.34 -4.51 -1.76
N PHE A 57 -10.98 -3.92 -0.75
CA PHE A 57 -10.41 -2.81 -0.02
C PHE A 57 -9.41 -3.35 1.00
N THR A 58 -8.24 -2.72 1.09
CA THR A 58 -7.22 -3.09 2.08
C THR A 58 -6.49 -1.89 2.62
N ARG A 59 -6.15 -1.91 3.91
CA ARG A 59 -5.28 -0.91 4.56
C ARG A 59 -4.24 -1.58 5.43
N VAL A 60 -2.98 -1.17 5.31
CA VAL A 60 -1.93 -1.55 6.27
C VAL A 60 -2.02 -0.65 7.49
N ILE A 61 -1.90 -1.27 8.67
CA ILE A 61 -1.95 -0.62 9.98
C ILE A 61 -0.70 -1.05 10.76
N VAL A 62 -0.12 -0.10 11.49
CA VAL A 62 1.01 -0.32 12.41
C VAL A 62 0.73 0.29 13.78
N ASP A 63 1.41 -0.23 14.79
CA ASP A 63 1.41 0.38 16.12
C ASP A 63 2.02 1.78 16.09
N GLY A 64 1.38 2.74 16.79
CA GLY A 64 1.85 4.14 16.82
C GLY A 64 1.71 4.90 15.49
N GLY A 65 1.21 4.27 14.42
CA GLY A 65 0.91 4.93 13.16
C GLY A 65 -0.31 5.85 13.26
N HIS A 66 -0.25 7.01 12.61
CA HIS A 66 -1.35 7.98 12.57
C HIS A 66 -2.19 7.90 11.28
N ARG A 67 -1.70 7.18 10.27
CA ARG A 67 -2.29 7.11 8.93
C ARG A 67 -2.23 5.66 8.44
N PHE A 68 -3.29 5.24 7.76
CA PHE A 68 -3.29 3.96 7.06
C PHE A 68 -2.28 3.96 5.93
N ASP A 69 -1.74 2.80 5.61
CA ASP A 69 -0.78 2.58 4.52
C ASP A 69 0.54 3.36 4.65
N GLU A 70 0.80 3.98 5.81
CA GLU A 70 2.04 4.71 6.10
C GLU A 70 2.72 4.10 7.32
N ILE A 71 3.98 3.71 7.14
CA ILE A 71 4.82 3.15 8.19
C ILE A 71 5.78 4.27 8.65
N PRO A 72 5.75 4.68 9.93
CA PRO A 72 6.61 5.75 10.45
C PRO A 72 8.11 5.51 10.28
N LEU A 73 8.89 6.60 10.36
CA LEU A 73 10.35 6.54 10.37
C LEU A 73 10.86 5.68 11.54
N GLY A 74 11.82 4.78 11.27
CA GLY A 74 12.41 3.93 12.30
C GLY A 74 11.43 2.94 12.94
N TYR A 75 10.31 2.66 12.28
CA TYR A 75 9.29 1.79 12.84
C TYR A 75 9.83 0.38 13.13
N ARG A 76 9.52 -0.11 14.33
CA ARG A 76 9.80 -1.48 14.77
C ARG A 76 8.54 -2.11 15.32
N GLY A 77 8.14 -3.25 14.75
CA GLY A 77 6.99 -4.00 15.20
C GLY A 77 6.20 -4.62 14.04
N LYS A 78 5.06 -5.22 14.43
CA LYS A 78 4.20 -5.98 13.54
C LYS A 78 3.36 -5.10 12.62
N LEU A 79 2.99 -5.67 11.49
CA LEU A 79 2.05 -5.07 10.56
C LEU A 79 0.72 -5.82 10.62
N TYR A 80 -0.36 -5.08 10.36
CA TYR A 80 -1.70 -5.62 10.27
C TYR A 80 -2.33 -5.18 8.96
N LEU A 81 -3.15 -6.04 8.37
CA LEU A 81 -3.89 -5.76 7.16
C LEU A 81 -5.38 -5.77 7.47
N GLU A 82 -6.01 -4.61 7.34
CA GLU A 82 -7.46 -4.53 7.22
C GLU A 82 -7.86 -4.98 5.81
N VAL A 83 -8.87 -5.86 5.71
CA VAL A 83 -9.39 -6.38 4.45
C VAL A 83 -10.92 -6.31 4.46
N ILE A 84 -11.51 -5.74 3.40
CA ILE A 84 -12.96 -5.69 3.19
C ILE A 84 -13.25 -6.11 1.73
N PRO A 85 -13.74 -7.33 1.48
CA PRO A 85 -14.21 -7.73 0.15
C PRO A 85 -15.51 -7.00 -0.20
N ARG A 86 -15.55 -6.18 -1.25
CA ARG A 86 -16.73 -5.33 -1.53
C ARG A 86 -17.68 -5.94 -2.55
N SER A 87 -17.17 -6.69 -3.52
CA SER A 87 -17.98 -7.23 -4.62
C SER A 87 -18.51 -8.64 -4.35
N PHE A 88 -17.67 -9.55 -3.85
CA PHE A 88 -17.99 -10.96 -3.62
C PHE A 88 -17.16 -11.54 -2.46
N PRO A 89 -17.60 -12.65 -1.84
CA PRO A 89 -16.79 -13.40 -0.90
C PRO A 89 -15.49 -13.89 -1.58
N VAL A 90 -14.38 -13.87 -0.86
CA VAL A 90 -13.07 -14.26 -1.39
C VAL A 90 -12.44 -15.35 -0.54
N LYS A 91 -11.92 -16.40 -1.20
CA LYS A 91 -11.13 -17.42 -0.53
C LYS A 91 -9.69 -16.95 -0.40
N VAL A 92 -9.16 -16.96 0.81
CA VAL A 92 -7.78 -16.58 1.13
C VAL A 92 -7.07 -17.72 1.85
N HIS A 93 -5.73 -17.66 1.90
CA HIS A 93 -4.90 -18.58 2.69
C HIS A 93 -3.68 -17.85 3.24
N THR A 94 -3.08 -18.38 4.30
CA THR A 94 -1.83 -17.86 4.86
C THR A 94 -0.73 -17.79 3.80
N GLY A 95 0.02 -16.69 3.79
CA GLY A 95 1.09 -16.41 2.82
C GLY A 95 0.62 -15.77 1.52
N LEU A 96 -0.70 -15.61 1.30
CA LEU A 96 -1.21 -14.90 0.14
C LEU A 96 -0.89 -13.39 0.24
N SER A 97 -0.13 -12.86 -0.73
CA SER A 97 0.17 -11.43 -0.77
C SER A 97 -0.98 -10.62 -1.39
N LEU A 98 -1.63 -9.77 -0.59
CA LEU A 98 -2.68 -8.85 -1.05
C LEU A 98 -2.20 -7.40 -1.14
N ASN A 99 -1.20 -7.03 -0.35
CA ASN A 99 -0.63 -5.69 -0.28
C ASN A 99 0.88 -5.74 -0.59
N GLN A 100 1.51 -4.59 -0.75
CA GLN A 100 2.94 -4.44 -1.02
C GLN A 100 3.46 -3.19 -0.31
N LEU A 101 4.69 -3.30 0.21
CA LEU A 101 5.36 -2.25 0.94
C LEU A 101 6.54 -1.70 0.13
N ARG A 102 6.58 -0.38 -0.04
CA ARG A 102 7.76 0.35 -0.51
C ARG A 102 8.48 0.95 0.69
N VAL A 103 9.74 0.57 0.88
CA VAL A 103 10.61 1.19 1.88
C VAL A 103 11.40 2.32 1.21
N ALA A 104 11.42 3.49 1.85
CA ALA A 104 12.04 4.69 1.32
C ALA A 104 12.86 5.40 2.39
N HIS A 105 13.96 6.02 1.98
CA HIS A 105 14.76 6.86 2.86
C HIS A 105 14.09 8.23 3.04
N ARG A 106 14.23 8.90 4.19
CA ARG A 106 13.64 10.21 4.51
C ARG A 106 13.96 11.33 3.52
N THR A 107 15.06 11.18 2.77
CA THR A 107 15.47 12.13 1.73
C THR A 107 14.93 11.77 0.34
N SER A 108 14.16 10.69 0.22
CA SER A 108 13.46 10.34 -1.00
C SER A 108 12.42 11.42 -1.28
N GLN A 109 12.76 12.34 -2.18
CA GLN A 109 11.89 13.44 -2.57
C GLN A 109 11.08 13.06 -3.80
N SER A 110 9.83 13.51 -3.83
CA SER A 110 9.11 13.66 -5.09
C SER A 110 9.91 14.59 -6.01
N LEU A 111 9.79 14.36 -7.32
CA LEU A 111 10.42 15.25 -8.29
C LEU A 111 9.63 16.56 -8.30
N ASP A 112 10.26 17.65 -7.86
CA ASP A 112 9.74 18.99 -8.11
C ASP A 112 9.58 19.24 -9.63
N LYS A 113 8.77 20.24 -9.99
CA LYS A 113 8.46 20.53 -11.40
C LYS A 113 9.71 20.73 -12.26
N LYS A 114 10.74 21.40 -11.75
CA LYS A 114 11.98 21.65 -12.51
C LYS A 114 12.74 20.35 -12.77
N LYS A 115 12.89 19.51 -11.75
CA LYS A 115 13.52 18.19 -11.88
C LYS A 115 12.70 17.26 -12.78
N LEU A 116 11.37 17.31 -12.69
CA LEU A 116 10.48 16.52 -13.54
C LEU A 116 10.63 16.91 -15.01
N VAL A 117 10.57 18.20 -15.35
CA VAL A 117 10.82 18.71 -16.72
C VAL A 117 12.19 18.25 -17.24
N SER A 118 13.24 18.43 -16.44
CA SER A 118 14.59 18.04 -16.81
C SER A 118 14.71 16.53 -17.09
N LYS A 119 14.06 15.69 -16.28
CA LYS A 119 14.02 14.24 -16.51
C LYS A 119 13.17 13.86 -17.72
N PHE A 120 12.01 14.49 -17.91
CA PHE A 120 11.12 14.22 -19.03
C PHE A 120 11.79 14.54 -20.37
N LYS A 121 12.52 15.66 -20.47
CA LYS A 121 13.32 16.01 -21.67
C LYS A 121 14.36 14.94 -22.03
N LYS A 122 14.93 14.26 -21.02
CA LYS A 122 15.93 13.20 -21.22
C LYS A 122 15.30 11.83 -21.48
N ASN A 123 14.15 11.56 -20.87
CA ASN A 123 13.44 10.28 -20.95
C ASN A 123 11.93 10.56 -21.07
N PRO A 124 11.42 10.75 -22.30
CA PRO A 124 10.01 10.98 -22.51
C PRO A 124 9.21 9.75 -22.08
N VAL A 125 8.14 9.98 -21.32
CA VAL A 125 7.23 8.93 -20.84
C VAL A 125 5.80 9.10 -21.35
N LEU A 126 5.53 10.18 -22.07
CA LEU A 126 4.22 10.47 -22.66
C LEU A 126 4.33 10.43 -24.18
N PHE A 127 3.46 9.63 -24.79
CA PHE A 127 3.45 9.37 -26.23
C PHE A 127 2.03 9.55 -26.77
N ASP A 128 1.92 10.01 -28.01
CA ASP A 128 0.66 10.08 -28.74
C ASP A 128 0.23 8.68 -29.25
N GLN A 129 -0.92 8.61 -29.91
CA GLN A 129 -1.43 7.36 -30.50
C GLN A 129 -0.57 6.82 -31.65
N SER A 130 0.25 7.68 -32.26
CA SER A 130 1.18 7.32 -33.33
C SER A 130 2.52 6.81 -32.79
N GLY A 131 2.73 6.86 -31.47
CA GLY A 131 3.97 6.44 -30.80
C GLY A 131 5.05 7.52 -30.76
N PHE A 132 4.76 8.76 -31.17
CA PHE A 132 5.69 9.88 -31.03
C PHE A 132 5.59 10.47 -29.62
N HIS A 133 6.72 10.85 -29.04
CA HIS A 133 6.72 11.46 -27.72
C HIS A 133 6.15 12.87 -27.80
N ILE A 134 5.34 13.24 -26.81
CA ILE A 134 4.76 14.59 -26.72
C ILE A 134 5.83 15.56 -26.19
N PRO A 135 6.10 16.68 -26.87
CA PRO A 135 7.06 17.68 -26.41
C PRO A 135 6.69 18.24 -25.04
N VAL A 136 7.68 18.49 -24.19
CA VAL A 136 7.42 18.93 -22.81
C VAL A 136 6.65 20.26 -22.74
N ASP A 137 6.77 21.10 -23.76
CA ASP A 137 6.11 22.41 -23.84
C ASP A 137 4.59 22.27 -24.10
N GLU A 138 4.15 21.09 -24.55
CA GLU A 138 2.74 20.72 -24.75
C GLU A 138 2.18 19.90 -23.56
N VAL A 139 3.03 19.50 -22.61
CA VAL A 139 2.61 18.73 -21.44
C VAL A 139 2.20 19.66 -20.31
N LYS A 140 0.95 19.53 -19.84
CA LYS A 140 0.50 20.21 -18.62
C LYS A 140 1.13 19.55 -17.40
N LEU A 141 2.16 20.20 -16.83
CA LEU A 141 2.82 19.76 -15.60
C LEU A 141 2.33 20.60 -14.41
N GLU A 142 1.47 20.01 -13.59
CA GLU A 142 1.03 20.57 -12.30
C GLU A 142 2.01 20.18 -11.18
N GLU A 143 2.05 20.98 -10.11
CA GLU A 143 2.80 20.60 -8.89
C GLU A 143 1.99 19.52 -8.17
N GLY A 144 2.59 18.33 -8.06
CA GLY A 144 1.98 17.17 -7.39
C GLY A 144 2.02 17.26 -5.88
#